data_AF-A0A3B9STR1-F1
#
_entry.id   AF-A0A3B9STR1-F1
#
_cell.length_a   1.000
_cell.length_b   1.000
_cell.length_c   1.000
_cell.angle_alpha   90.00
_cell.angle_beta   90.00
_cell.angle_gamma   90.00
#
_symmetry.space_group_name_H-M   'P 1'
#
loop_
_entity.id
_entity.type
_entity.pdbx_description
1 polymer ?
#
loop_
_entity_poly.entity_id
_entity_poly.type
_entity_poly.pdbx_seq_one_letter_code
_entity_poly.pdbx_strand_id
1 'polypeptide(L)' 'MLEKPRYKRVILKISGEALAGCKEYGVDPRIVNSIAAQVEEVAGLGVQLGIVV' A
#
# COMPACT_ATOMS: atom_id res chain seq x y z
N MET A 1 -5.20 -22.42 -9.55
CA MET A 1 -5.00 -21.29 -10.49
C MET A 1 -4.96 -20.03 -9.65
N LEU A 2 -3.94 -19.18 -9.80
CA LEU A 2 -3.98 -17.84 -9.21
C LEU A 2 -5.07 -17.06 -9.97
N GLU A 3 -6.08 -16.59 -9.27
CA GLU A 3 -7.11 -15.75 -9.87
C GLU A 3 -6.48 -14.46 -10.39
N LYS A 4 -6.84 -14.09 -11.62
CA LYS A 4 -6.35 -12.84 -12.20
C LYS A 4 -6.88 -11.66 -11.38
N PRO A 5 -6.03 -10.66 -11.05
CA PRO A 5 -6.48 -9.44 -10.39
C PRO A 5 -7.61 -8.79 -11.19
N ARG A 6 -8.68 -8.38 -10.50
CA ARG A 6 -9.84 -7.73 -11.12
C ARG A 6 -9.48 -6.41 -11.81
N TYR A 7 -8.44 -5.72 -11.33
CA TYR A 7 -8.02 -4.41 -11.82
C TYR A 7 -6.59 -4.46 -12.35
N LYS A 8 -6.37 -3.89 -13.53
CA LYS A 8 -5.04 -3.74 -14.14
C LYS A 8 -4.25 -2.57 -13.55
N ARG A 9 -4.93 -1.49 -13.16
CA ARG A 9 -4.33 -0.26 -12.62
C ARG A 9 -5.23 0.32 -11.55
N VAL A 10 -4.63 0.77 -10.45
CA VAL A 10 -5.33 1.39 -9.33
C VAL A 10 -4.58 2.60 -8.79
N ILE A 11 -5.31 3.53 -8.18
CA ILE A 11 -4.74 4.55 -7.29
C ILE A 11 -5.11 4.14 -5.86
N LEU A 12 -4.09 3.88 -5.05
CA LEU A 12 -4.21 3.58 -3.63
C LEU A 12 -4.09 4.88 -2.84
N LYS A 13 -5.20 5.31 -2.23
CA LYS A 13 -5.20 6.46 -1.32
C LYS A 13 -4.93 5.98 0.10
N ILE A 14 -3.90 6.53 0.71
CA ILE A 14 -3.53 6.31 2.11
C ILE A 14 -3.75 7.64 2.85
N SER A 15 -4.13 7.63 4.13
CA SER A 15 -4.16 8.87 4.92
C SER A 15 -2.85 9.02 5.69
N GLY A 16 -2.41 10.26 5.95
CA GLY A 16 -1.20 10.51 6.73
C GLY A 16 -1.27 9.89 8.13
N GLU A 17 -2.47 9.87 8.73
CA GLU A 17 -2.75 9.24 10.02
C GLU A 17 -2.53 7.73 9.97
N ALA A 18 -2.87 7.08 8.86
CA ALA A 18 -2.62 5.65 8.69
C ALA A 18 -1.12 5.33 8.70
N LEU A 19 -0.25 6.25 8.24
CA LEU A 19 1.20 6.09 8.29
C LEU A 19 1.79 6.35 9.68
N ALA A 20 1.11 7.13 10.52
CA ALA A 20 1.55 7.44 11.89
C ALA A 20 1.34 6.26 12.85
N GLY A 21 0.39 5.37 12.56
CA GLY A 21 0.07 4.22 13.42
C GLY A 21 -0.44 4.67 14.79
N CYS A 22 0.23 4.25 15.86
CA CYS A 22 -0.10 4.67 17.23
C CYS A 22 0.60 5.97 17.66
N LYS A 23 1.40 6.59 16.78
CA LYS A 23 2.06 7.87 17.10
C LYS A 23 1.10 9.02 16.82
N GLU A 24 1.16 10.05 17.67
CA GLU A 24 0.40 11.29 17.44
C GLU A 24 0.95 12.12 16.28
N TYR A 25 2.23 11.95 15.92
CA TYR A 25 2.86 12.67 14.83
C TYR A 25 3.96 11.85 14.12
N GLY A 26 4.21 12.22 12.87
CA GLY A 26 5.25 11.64 12.03
C GLY A 26 4.82 10.34 11.40
N VAL A 27 5.80 9.52 11.03
CA VAL A 27 5.59 8.26 10.33
C VAL A 27 6.11 7.12 11.21
N ASP A 28 5.36 6.03 11.32
CA ASP A 28 5.81 4.78 11.93
C ASP A 28 6.47 3.91 10.86
N PRO A 29 7.81 3.70 10.93
CA PRO A 29 8.53 2.90 9.93
C PRO A 29 7.99 1.46 9.82
N ARG A 30 7.42 0.92 10.90
CA ARG A 30 6.84 -0.43 10.91
C ARG A 30 5.60 -0.49 10.04
N ILE A 31 4.75 0.53 10.10
CA ILE A 31 3.55 0.63 9.29
C ILE A 31 3.91 0.85 7.82
N VAL A 32 4.88 1.74 7.54
CA VAL A 32 5.37 1.94 6.18
C VAL A 32 5.91 0.65 5.59
N ASN A 33 6.74 -0.09 6.32
CA ASN A 33 7.29 -1.36 5.84
C ASN A 33 6.20 -2.40 5.60
N SER A 34 5.18 -2.46 6.47
CA SER A 34 4.03 -3.34 6.29
C SER A 34 3.22 -3.01 5.04
N ILE A 35 2.99 -1.71 4.79
CA ILE A 35 2.28 -1.25 3.59
C ILE A 35 3.12 -1.53 2.33
N ALA A 36 4.43 -1.27 2.39
CA ALA A 36 5.34 -1.51 1.28
C ALA A 36 5.37 -2.99 0.87
N ALA A 37 5.39 -3.91 1.83
CA ALA A 37 5.32 -5.35 1.56
C ALA A 37 4.01 -5.76 0.85
N GLN A 38 2.88 -5.17 1.25
CA GLN A 38 1.59 -5.42 0.58
C GLN A 38 1.56 -4.81 -0.84
N VAL A 39 2.15 -3.62 -1.02
CA VAL A 39 2.29 -2.99 -2.34
C VAL A 39 3.16 -3.84 -3.25
N GLU A 40 4.26 -4.39 -2.74
CA GLU A 40 5.14 -5.31 -3.48
C GLU A 40 4.39 -6.57 -3.92
N GLU A 41 3.62 -7.19 -3.02
CA GLU A 41 2.83 -8.38 -3.35
C GLU A 41 1.86 -8.10 -4.50
N VAL A 42 1.10 -7.00 -4.41
CA VAL A 42 0.11 -6.62 -5.44
C VAL A 42 0.80 -6.22 -6.76
N ALA A 43 1.95 -5.54 -6.70
CA ALA A 43 2.74 -5.24 -7.89
C ALA A 43 3.28 -6.52 -8.55
N GLY A 44 3.67 -7.51 -7.74
CA GLY A 44 4.10 -8.84 -8.20
C GLY A 44 3.02 -9.62 -8.95
N LEU A 45 1.75 -9.29 -8.74
CA LEU A 45 0.61 -9.80 -9.52
C LEU A 45 0.45 -9.11 -10.88
N GLY A 46 1.31 -8.14 -11.22
CA GLY A 46 1.27 -7.37 -12.47
C GLY A 46 0.30 -6.19 -12.46
N VAL A 47 -0.20 -5.78 -11.28
CA VAL A 47 -1.07 -4.62 -11.12
C VAL A 47 -0.24 -3.34 -11.10
N GLN A 48 -0.68 -2.31 -11.81
CA GLN A 48 -0.03 -1.00 -11.84
C GLN A 48 -0.59 -0.11 -10.73
N LEU A 49 0.26 0.32 -9.80
CA LEU A 49 -0.13 1.09 -8.62
C LEU A 49 0.35 2.54 -8.74
N GLY A 50 -0.57 3.49 -8.51
CA GLY A 50 -0.24 4.85 -8.08
C GLY A 50 -0.62 5.02 -6.61
N ILE A 51 0.16 5.76 -5.83
CA ILE A 51 -0.12 5.98 -4.40
C ILE A 51 -0.32 7.48 -4.16
N VAL A 52 -1.38 7.82 -3.42
CA VAL A 52 -1.66 9.17 -2.92
C VAL A 52 -1.66 9.11 -1.40
N VAL A 53 -0.90 9.99 -0.75
CA VAL A 53 -0.77 10.08 0.70
C VAL A 53 -1.41 11.36 1.19
#